data_AF-A0A7Y9JD55-F1
#
_entry.id   AF-A0A7Y9JD55-F1
#
_cell.length_a   1.000
_cell.length_b   1.000
_cell.length_c   1.000
_cell.angle_alpha   90.00
_cell.angle_beta   90.00
_cell.angle_gamma   90.00
#
_symmetry.space_group_name_H-M   'P 1'
#
loop_
_entity.id
_entity.type
_entity.pdbx_description
1 polymer ?
#
loop_
_entity_poly.entity_id
_entity_poly.type
_entity_poly.pdbx_seq_one_letter_code
_entity_poly.pdbx_strand_id
1 'polypeptide(L)'
;MVRALLEIGLEVNDLKDAFSTIAAEGARLASSYAPHRSGTLAGDVRGNRARSSAHVAAGRASVPYAGPINYGWAKHHIAANGFMQRADKAWQPFALKRLEQEINAQITRRGLR
;
A
#
# COMPACT_ATOMS: atom_id res chain seq x y z
N MET A 1 10.33 4.75 -15.60
CA MET A 1 10.89 5.30 -14.34
C MET A 1 11.79 4.30 -13.62
N VAL A 2 11.29 3.16 -13.12
CA VAL A 2 12.10 2.15 -12.38
C VAL A 2 13.35 1.69 -13.14
N ARG A 3 13.24 1.44 -14.44
CA ARG A 3 14.38 1.04 -15.28
C ARG A 3 15.49 2.10 -15.34
N ALA A 4 15.11 3.37 -15.55
CA ALA A 4 16.05 4.49 -15.56
C ALA A 4 16.73 4.69 -14.19
N LEU A 5 16.01 4.45 -13.09
CA LEU A 5 16.57 4.49 -11.73
C LEU A 5 17.65 3.41 -11.51
N LEU A 6 17.45 2.21 -12.05
CA LEU A 6 18.45 1.14 -12.00
C LEU A 6 19.68 1.48 -12.85
N GLU A 7 19.50 2.15 -13.98
CA GLU A 7 20.58 2.54 -14.90
C GLU A 7 21.49 3.63 -14.32
N ILE A 8 20.98 4.47 -13.40
CA ILE A 8 21.77 5.46 -12.65
C ILE A 8 22.42 4.89 -11.37
N GLY A 9 22.38 3.56 -11.17
CA GLY A 9 23.13 2.88 -10.11
C GLY A 9 22.35 2.60 -8.82
N LEU A 10 21.02 2.78 -8.79
CA LEU A 10 20.21 2.25 -7.67
C LEU A 10 20.13 0.73 -7.77
N GLU A 11 20.21 0.05 -6.63
CA GLU A 11 20.04 -1.39 -6.59
C GLU A 11 18.55 -1.76 -6.54
N VAL A 12 18.25 -2.98 -7.03
CA VAL A 12 16.89 -3.54 -6.95
C VAL A 12 16.40 -3.63 -5.49
N ASN A 13 17.31 -3.79 -4.53
CA ASN A 13 16.98 -3.86 -3.11
C ASN A 13 16.56 -2.50 -2.53
N ASP A 14 17.19 -1.40 -2.95
CA ASP A 14 16.82 -0.06 -2.47
C ASP A 14 15.41 0.32 -2.90
N LEU A 15 15.06 0.03 -4.15
CA LEU A 15 13.72 0.27 -4.68
C LEU A 15 12.69 -0.60 -3.98
N LYS A 16 13.05 -1.85 -3.69
CA LYS A 16 12.25 -2.79 -2.93
C LYS A 16 11.93 -2.27 -1.52
N ASP A 17 12.89 -1.65 -0.84
CA ASP A 17 12.69 -1.07 0.48
C ASP A 17 11.81 0.18 0.40
N ALA A 18 11.99 1.01 -0.64
CA ALA A 18 11.10 2.13 -0.88
C ALA A 18 9.65 1.72 -1.09
N PHE A 19 9.41 0.73 -1.95
CA PHE A 19 8.07 0.18 -2.14
C PHE A 19 7.53 -0.51 -0.89
N SER A 20 8.39 -1.10 -0.05
CA SER A 20 8.01 -1.65 1.26
C SER A 20 7.40 -0.58 2.16
N THR A 21 8.10 0.55 2.29
CA THR A 21 7.66 1.67 3.12
C THR A 21 6.35 2.28 2.62
N ILE A 22 6.25 2.50 1.31
CA ILE A 22 5.02 3.01 0.67
C ILE A 22 3.85 2.03 0.89
N ALA A 23 4.06 0.73 0.71
CA ALA A 23 3.04 -0.29 0.93
C ALA A 23 2.60 -0.34 2.40
N ALA A 24 3.54 -0.21 3.35
CA ALA A 24 3.25 -0.21 4.77
C ALA A 24 2.46 1.03 5.20
N GLU A 25 2.82 2.22 4.70
CA GLU A 25 2.09 3.46 4.94
C GLU A 25 0.66 3.40 4.37
N GLY A 26 0.52 2.96 3.11
CA GLY A 26 -0.79 2.77 2.47
C GLY A 26 -1.65 1.73 3.21
N ALA A 27 -1.05 0.64 3.68
CA ALA A 27 -1.75 -0.38 4.45
C ALA A 27 -2.24 0.12 5.81
N ARG A 28 -1.44 0.94 6.52
CA ARG A 28 -1.90 1.59 7.76
C ARG A 28 -3.09 2.51 7.51
N LEU A 29 -3.06 3.28 6.42
CA LEU A 29 -4.18 4.14 6.07
C LEU A 29 -5.44 3.33 5.73
N ALA A 30 -5.30 2.28 4.90
CA ALA A 30 -6.40 1.38 4.57
C ALA A 30 -6.97 0.66 5.80
N SER A 31 -6.11 0.24 6.73
CA SER A 31 -6.52 -0.34 8.02
C SER A 31 -7.38 0.63 8.83
N SER A 32 -6.99 1.92 8.88
CA SER A 32 -7.74 2.96 9.62
C SER A 32 -9.13 3.28 9.02
N TYR A 33 -9.34 2.98 7.74
CA TYR A 33 -10.63 3.16 7.08
C TYR A 33 -11.52 1.92 7.13
N ALA A 34 -10.95 0.75 7.43
CA ALA A 34 -11.69 -0.48 7.52
C ALA A 34 -12.64 -0.47 8.74
N PRO A 35 -13.81 -1.14 8.67
CA PRO A 35 -14.68 -1.26 9.83
C PRO A 35 -14.03 -1.98 11.02
N HIS A 36 -14.15 -1.40 12.22
CA HIS A 36 -13.57 -1.92 13.46
C HIS A 36 -14.59 -2.61 14.38
N ARG A 37 -15.43 -3.51 13.85
CA ARG A 37 -16.37 -4.26 14.71
C ARG A 37 -15.65 -5.17 15.71
N SER A 38 -14.78 -6.03 15.20
CA SER A 38 -13.89 -6.90 16.01
C SER A 38 -12.41 -6.54 15.85
N GLY A 39 -12.08 -5.61 14.95
CA GLY A 39 -10.70 -5.28 14.56
C GLY A 39 -10.03 -6.30 13.63
N THR A 40 -10.60 -7.50 13.45
CA THR A 40 -10.01 -8.57 12.62
C THR A 40 -9.79 -8.14 11.17
N LEU A 41 -10.74 -7.42 10.56
CA LEU A 41 -10.59 -6.90 9.20
C LEU A 41 -9.47 -5.87 9.11
N ALA A 42 -9.46 -4.90 10.02
CA ALA A 42 -8.45 -3.85 10.04
C ALA A 42 -7.04 -4.43 10.25
N GLY A 43 -6.91 -5.45 11.11
CA GLY A 43 -5.64 -6.15 11.33
C GLY A 43 -5.17 -7.03 10.17
N ASP A 44 -6.05 -7.40 9.23
CA ASP A 44 -5.69 -8.20 8.06
C ASP A 44 -5.13 -7.36 6.89
N VAL A 45 -5.39 -6.05 6.92
CA VAL A 45 -4.90 -5.12 5.90
C VAL A 45 -3.38 -5.08 5.94
N ARG A 46 -2.75 -5.36 4.80
CA ARG A 46 -1.29 -5.53 4.70
C ARG A 46 -0.72 -4.91 3.43
N GLY A 47 0.49 -4.37 3.56
CA GLY A 47 1.29 -3.92 2.44
C GLY A 47 2.08 -5.08 1.85
N ASN A 48 2.03 -5.23 0.53
CA ASN A 48 2.85 -6.14 -0.24
C ASN A 48 3.75 -5.33 -1.17
N ARG A 49 5.06 -5.55 -1.07
CA ARG A 49 6.03 -4.97 -1.99
C ARG A 49 6.34 -5.92 -3.13
N ALA A 50 6.41 -5.38 -4.34
CA ALA A 50 6.94 -6.05 -5.52
C ALA A 50 8.20 -5.33 -5.98
N ARG A 51 8.86 -5.87 -7.02
CA ARG A 51 10.12 -5.30 -7.56
C ARG A 51 9.97 -3.85 -8.03
N SER A 52 8.79 -3.48 -8.53
CA SER A 52 8.52 -2.21 -9.18
C SER A 52 7.20 -1.57 -8.77
N SER A 53 6.55 -2.08 -7.72
CA SER A 53 5.24 -1.62 -7.28
C SER A 53 5.00 -1.92 -5.80
N ALA A 54 4.09 -1.16 -5.20
CA ALA A 54 3.55 -1.35 -3.87
C ALA A 54 2.06 -1.66 -3.98
N HIS A 55 1.58 -2.67 -3.26
CA HIS A 55 0.19 -3.09 -3.25
C HIS A 55 -0.33 -3.16 -1.81
N VAL A 56 -1.61 -2.92 -1.62
CA VAL A 56 -2.29 -3.15 -0.34
C VAL A 56 -3.34 -4.25 -0.55
N ALA A 57 -3.35 -5.24 0.34
CA ALA A 57 -4.26 -6.36 0.28
C ALA A 57 -5.04 -6.51 1.59
N ALA A 58 -6.29 -6.95 1.48
CA ALA A 58 -7.16 -7.32 2.59
C ALA A 58 -8.00 -8.53 2.16
N GLY A 59 -8.40 -9.37 3.12
CA GLY A 59 -9.14 -10.61 2.90
C GLY A 59 -8.26 -11.85 2.76
N ARG A 60 -7.47 -12.21 3.79
CA ARG A 60 -6.94 -13.59 3.89
C ARG A 60 -8.08 -14.60 3.99
N ALA A 61 -7.75 -15.88 3.87
CA ALA A 61 -8.71 -16.98 4.07
C ALA A 61 -9.47 -16.90 5.41
N SER A 62 -8.85 -16.32 6.45
CA SER A 62 -9.46 -16.07 7.76
C SER A 62 -10.45 -14.88 7.78
N VAL A 63 -10.45 -14.03 6.74
CA VAL A 63 -11.28 -12.82 6.62
C VAL A 63 -12.04 -12.84 5.27
N PRO A 64 -12.86 -13.88 5.01
CA PRO A 64 -13.53 -14.04 3.71
C PRO A 64 -14.52 -12.91 3.41
N TYR A 65 -14.98 -12.20 4.44
CA TYR A 65 -15.91 -11.09 4.34
C TYR A 65 -15.26 -9.76 3.94
N ALA A 66 -13.93 -9.67 3.80
CA ALA A 66 -13.26 -8.41 3.44
C ALA A 66 -13.73 -7.87 2.07
N GLY A 67 -13.83 -8.73 1.07
CA GLY A 67 -14.34 -8.38 -0.27
C GLY A 67 -15.78 -7.88 -0.21
N PRO A 68 -16.73 -8.68 0.32
CA PRO A 68 -18.11 -8.25 0.53
C PRO A 68 -18.27 -6.95 1.31
N ILE A 69 -17.46 -6.69 2.34
CA ILE A 69 -17.50 -5.43 3.08
C ILE A 69 -16.95 -4.27 2.24
N ASN A 70 -15.86 -4.48 1.50
CA ASN A 70 -15.27 -3.41 0.69
C ASN A 70 -16.19 -3.01 -0.47
N TYR A 71 -16.62 -4.00 -1.26
CA TYR A 71 -17.35 -3.79 -2.51
C TYR A 71 -18.88 -3.86 -2.38
N GLY A 72 -19.38 -4.30 -1.23
CA GLY A 72 -20.80 -4.57 -1.02
C GLY A 72 -21.20 -5.97 -1.50
N TRP A 73 -22.38 -6.39 -1.05
CA TRP A 73 -23.03 -7.63 -1.46
C TRP A 73 -24.55 -7.46 -1.39
N ALA A 74 -25.13 -6.99 -2.50
CA ALA A 74 -26.55 -6.62 -2.57
C ALA A 74 -27.50 -7.77 -2.17
N LYS A 75 -27.24 -8.99 -2.65
CA LYS A 75 -28.03 -10.19 -2.32
C LYS A 75 -28.08 -10.48 -0.80
N HIS A 76 -27.09 -10.02 -0.05
CA HIS A 76 -27.00 -10.18 1.40
C HIS A 76 -27.21 -8.85 2.15
N HIS A 77 -27.72 -7.82 1.48
CA HIS A 77 -27.97 -6.49 2.04
C HIS A 77 -26.73 -5.83 2.67
N ILE A 78 -25.55 -6.12 2.14
CA ILE A 78 -24.29 -5.50 2.58
C ILE A 78 -23.99 -4.30 1.70
N ALA A 79 -24.01 -3.09 2.26
CA ALA A 79 -23.57 -1.88 1.58
C ALA A 79 -22.04 -1.83 1.46
N ALA A 80 -21.54 -1.31 0.35
CA ALA A 80 -20.11 -1.13 0.12
C ALA A 80 -19.53 -0.09 1.10
N ASN A 81 -18.49 -0.45 1.84
CA ASN A 81 -17.77 0.49 2.69
C ASN A 81 -16.69 1.26 1.93
N GLY A 82 -16.10 0.63 0.90
CA GLY A 82 -15.09 1.24 0.02
C GLY A 82 -13.81 1.69 0.73
N PHE A 83 -13.42 1.05 1.86
CA PHE A 83 -12.25 1.48 2.63
C PHE A 83 -10.95 1.45 1.82
N MET A 84 -10.80 0.46 0.92
CA MET A 84 -9.62 0.36 0.05
C MET A 84 -9.57 1.53 -0.93
N GLN A 85 -10.70 1.85 -1.58
CA GLN A 85 -10.79 2.96 -2.54
C GLN A 85 -10.59 4.32 -1.87
N ARG A 86 -11.15 4.49 -0.66
CA ARG A 86 -10.93 5.70 0.15
C ARG A 86 -9.46 5.86 0.52
N ALA A 87 -8.80 4.77 0.90
CA ALA A 87 -7.38 4.78 1.25
C ALA A 87 -6.52 5.11 0.03
N ASP A 88 -6.79 4.47 -1.11
CA ASP A 88 -6.09 4.72 -2.36
C ASP A 88 -6.20 6.20 -2.79
N LYS A 89 -7.43 6.74 -2.82
CA LYS A 89 -7.68 8.15 -3.13
C LYS A 89 -6.97 9.11 -2.18
N ALA A 90 -6.95 8.80 -0.88
CA ALA A 90 -6.28 9.62 0.11
C ALA A 90 -4.75 9.51 0.04
N TRP A 91 -4.22 8.34 -0.34
CA TRP A 91 -2.79 8.06 -0.37
C TRP A 91 -2.11 8.49 -1.67
N GLN A 92 -2.83 8.48 -2.78
CA GLN A 92 -2.29 8.72 -4.13
C GLN A 92 -1.41 9.98 -4.24
N PRO A 93 -1.78 11.17 -3.69
CA PRO A 93 -0.91 12.35 -3.76
C PRO A 93 0.40 12.21 -2.97
N PHE A 94 0.38 11.44 -1.88
CA PHE A 94 1.53 11.25 -1.00
C PHE A 94 2.46 10.14 -1.47
N ALA A 95 1.93 9.10 -2.12
CA ALA A 95 2.71 7.97 -2.60
C ALA A 95 3.85 8.38 -3.54
N LEU A 96 3.58 9.32 -4.46
CA LEU A 96 4.60 9.83 -5.39
C LEU A 96 5.68 10.62 -4.66
N LYS A 97 5.27 11.54 -3.79
CA LYS A 97 6.18 12.34 -2.96
C LYS A 97 7.06 11.45 -2.08
N ARG A 98 6.47 10.39 -1.51
CA ARG A 98 7.19 9.44 -0.67
C ARG A 98 8.23 8.65 -1.45
N LEU A 99 7.90 8.23 -2.67
CA LEU A 99 8.83 7.56 -3.56
C LEU A 99 10.03 8.45 -3.91
N GLU A 100 9.78 9.72 -4.25
CA GLU A 100 10.84 10.69 -4.52
C GLU A 100 11.73 10.91 -3.29
N GLN A 101 11.15 11.11 -2.11
CA GLN A 101 11.89 11.27 -0.86
C GLN A 101 12.80 10.08 -0.56
N GLU A 102 12.29 8.86 -0.78
CA GLU A 102 13.06 7.65 -0.50
C GLU A 102 14.20 7.45 -1.51
N ILE A 103 13.96 7.76 -2.79
CA ILE A 103 15.01 7.76 -3.81
C ILE A 103 16.11 8.76 -3.43
N ASN A 104 15.74 10.00 -3.06
CA ASN A 104 16.69 11.03 -2.65
C ASN A 104 17.47 10.65 -1.38
N ALA A 105 16.83 9.97 -0.43
CA ALA A 105 17.48 9.46 0.77
C ALA A 105 18.54 8.39 0.43
N GLN A 106 18.25 7.49 -0.51
CA GLN A 106 19.19 6.47 -0.96
C GLN A 106 20.37 7.06 -1.73
N ILE A 107 20.12 8.05 -2.60
CA ILE A 107 21.17 8.82 -3.29
C ILE A 107 22.12 9.48 -2.28
N THR A 108 21.56 10.16 -1.27
CA THR A 108 22.33 10.83 -0.22
C THR A 108 23.16 9.85 0.61
N ARG A 109 22.58 8.70 1.00
CA ARG A 109 23.26 7.66 1.77
C ARG A 109 24.49 7.10 1.04
N ARG A 110 24.49 7.11 -0.29
CA ARG A 110 25.58 6.62 -1.14
C ARG A 110 26.61 7.69 -1.51
N GLY A 111 26.42 8.95 -1.08
CA GLY A 111 27.35 10.04 -1.39
C GLY A 111 27.35 10.46 -2.87
N LEU A 112 26.34 10.04 -3.63
CA LEU A 112 26.10 10.45 -5.00
C LEU A 112 25.43 11.83 -4.92
N ARG A 113 26.16 12.92 -5.08
CA ARG A 113 25.62 14.29 -5.12
C ARG A 113 25.91 14.92 -6.47
#